data_AF-A0A2K5ZBU3-F1
#
_entry.id   AF-A0A2K5ZBU3-F1
#
_cell.length_a   1.000
_cell.length_b   1.000
_cell.length_c   1.000
_cell.angle_alpha   90.00
_cell.angle_beta   90.00
_cell.angle_gamma   90.00
#
_symmetry.space_group_name_H-M   'P 1'
#
loop_
_entity.id
_entity.type
_entity.pdbx_description
1 polymer ?
#
loop_
_entity_poly.entity_id
_entity_poly.type
_entity_poly.pdbx_seq_one_letter_code
_entity_poly.pdbx_strand_id
1 'polypeptide(L)'
;MQIARKWKTVRVQRWHHCREYSSYFLRQQQKEKIALSRETEREREMREMGYAATKQEISLRGIQTDVILDPDTANAILLVSEDQRSVQPAEEPHDLPDDPEGFEWRYCVLGRHYWEVEVGDRKEWHIGVCSKNMERKKGWVKMTPENGYWTMGLTDGNKYQKVGIFLDYETGEISFYNATDGSHIYTFLHASFSEPLYPVFRILILEPTALTICPTPKEVESSPDPDLMPDHSLETPVTPGLANESGERQAEVTSLLLPAQPGAEGLPLHNNQSEP
;
A
#
# COMPACT_ATOMS: atom_id res chain seq x y z
N MET A 1 -5.45 -50.76 63.11
CA MET A 1 -6.18 -49.50 62.80
C MET A 1 -5.29 -48.34 62.33
N GLN A 2 -4.05 -48.19 62.82
CA GLN A 2 -3.18 -47.04 62.48
C GLN A 2 -2.61 -47.05 61.05
N ILE A 3 -2.30 -48.23 60.49
CA ILE A 3 -1.72 -48.36 59.13
C ILE A 3 -2.74 -47.89 58.07
N ALA A 4 -3.99 -48.35 58.14
CA ALA A 4 -5.06 -47.93 57.23
C ALA A 4 -5.36 -46.41 57.26
N ARG A 5 -5.16 -45.75 58.42
CA ARG A 5 -5.27 -44.28 58.52
C ARG A 5 -4.11 -43.59 57.80
N LYS A 6 -2.87 -44.07 57.95
CA LYS A 6 -1.69 -43.53 57.22
C LYS A 6 -1.84 -43.66 55.70
N TRP A 7 -2.33 -44.79 55.18
CA TRP A 7 -2.55 -44.96 53.74
C TRP A 7 -3.65 -44.05 53.18
N LYS A 8 -4.73 -43.81 53.94
CA LYS A 8 -5.76 -42.82 53.57
C LYS A 8 -5.20 -41.40 53.52
N THR A 9 -4.39 -41.00 54.51
CA THR A 9 -3.77 -39.67 54.55
C THR A 9 -2.80 -39.45 53.40
N VAL A 10 -1.93 -40.43 53.09
CA VAL A 10 -0.98 -40.34 51.96
C VAL A 10 -1.70 -40.25 50.61
N ARG A 11 -2.79 -41.00 50.43
CA ARG A 11 -3.57 -40.99 49.18
C ARG A 11 -4.32 -39.67 48.97
N VAL A 12 -4.85 -39.07 50.04
CA VAL A 12 -5.48 -37.74 50.03
C VAL A 12 -4.45 -36.65 49.74
N GLN A 13 -3.29 -36.67 50.41
CA GLN A 13 -2.20 -35.70 50.15
C GLN A 13 -1.68 -35.77 48.72
N ARG A 14 -1.51 -36.98 48.16
CA ARG A 14 -1.09 -37.18 46.77
C ARG A 14 -2.15 -36.69 45.77
N TRP A 15 -3.43 -36.78 46.12
CA TRP A 15 -4.54 -36.25 45.32
C TRP A 15 -4.59 -34.71 45.35
N HIS A 16 -4.40 -34.08 46.52
CA HIS A 16 -4.30 -32.63 46.65
C HIS A 16 -3.09 -32.07 45.89
N HIS A 17 -1.92 -32.71 46.01
CA HIS A 17 -0.72 -32.29 45.30
C HIS A 17 -0.88 -32.42 43.76
N CYS A 18 -1.51 -33.51 43.28
CA CYS A 18 -1.80 -33.68 41.85
C CYS A 18 -2.83 -32.64 41.34
N ARG A 19 -3.83 -32.30 42.16
CA ARG A 19 -4.85 -31.28 41.83
C ARG A 19 -4.28 -29.87 41.82
N GLU A 20 -3.40 -29.53 42.77
CA GLU A 20 -2.70 -28.24 42.81
C GLU A 20 -1.72 -28.10 41.63
N TYR A 21 -1.00 -29.16 41.29
CA TYR A 21 -0.10 -29.17 40.13
C TYR A 21 -0.87 -29.02 38.81
N SER A 22 -2.01 -29.71 38.67
CA SER A 22 -2.91 -29.55 37.52
C SER A 22 -3.51 -28.14 37.45
N SER A 23 -3.93 -27.56 38.59
CA SER A 23 -4.45 -26.19 38.63
C SER A 23 -3.38 -25.14 38.30
N TYR A 24 -2.15 -25.35 38.78
CA TYR A 24 -1.00 -24.51 38.43
C TYR A 24 -0.72 -24.58 36.93
N PHE A 25 -0.64 -25.79 36.37
CA PHE A 25 -0.39 -25.98 34.94
C PHE A 25 -1.45 -25.33 34.06
N LEU A 26 -2.74 -25.49 34.38
CA LEU A 26 -3.83 -24.81 33.68
C LEU A 26 -3.74 -23.28 33.78
N ARG A 27 -3.39 -22.76 34.97
CA ARG A 27 -3.15 -21.31 35.14
C ARG A 27 -1.97 -20.81 34.30
N GLN A 28 -0.91 -21.61 34.16
CA GLN A 28 0.23 -21.24 33.30
C GLN A 28 -0.16 -21.23 31.83
N GLN A 29 -0.84 -22.28 31.34
CA GLN A 29 -1.35 -22.28 29.96
C GLN A 29 -2.29 -21.10 29.68
N GLN A 30 -3.13 -20.74 30.65
CA GLN A 30 -4.03 -19.59 30.49
C GLN A 30 -3.26 -18.26 30.50
N LYS A 31 -2.21 -18.12 31.31
CA LYS A 31 -1.33 -16.95 31.29
C LYS A 31 -0.59 -16.82 29.95
N GLU A 32 -0.03 -17.92 29.44
CA GLU A 32 0.64 -17.95 28.13
C GLU A 32 -0.33 -17.60 27.00
N LYS A 33 -1.54 -18.16 27.02
CA LYS A 33 -2.57 -17.83 26.03
C LYS A 33 -2.98 -16.36 26.08
N ILE A 34 -3.13 -15.78 27.28
CA ILE A 34 -3.43 -14.35 27.46
C ILE A 34 -2.23 -13.50 27.00
N ALA A 35 -1.01 -13.90 27.32
CA ALA A 35 0.19 -13.17 26.91
C ALA A 35 0.34 -13.14 25.39
N LEU A 36 0.23 -14.31 24.73
CA LEU A 36 0.24 -14.42 23.28
C LEU A 36 -0.87 -13.59 22.64
N SER A 37 -2.10 -13.68 23.16
CA SER A 37 -3.23 -12.88 22.66
C SER A 37 -2.94 -11.38 22.72
N ARG A 38 -2.36 -10.90 23.84
CA ARG A 38 -2.00 -9.48 23.99
C ARG A 38 -0.84 -9.06 23.09
N GLU A 39 0.08 -9.97 22.79
CA GLU A 39 1.19 -9.70 21.87
C GLU A 39 0.69 -9.61 20.43
N THR A 40 -0.14 -10.56 20.01
CA THR A 40 -0.80 -10.52 18.69
C THR A 40 -1.67 -9.29 18.51
N GLU A 41 -2.39 -8.85 19.56
CA GLU A 41 -3.22 -7.65 19.51
C GLU A 41 -2.37 -6.38 19.38
N ARG A 42 -1.26 -6.26 20.12
CA ARG A 42 -0.31 -5.14 19.96
C ARG A 42 0.32 -5.10 18.58
N GLU A 43 0.71 -6.26 18.05
CA GLU A 43 1.25 -6.34 16.70
C GLU A 43 0.21 -5.92 15.65
N ARG A 44 -1.05 -6.32 15.83
CA ARG A 44 -2.16 -5.92 14.96
C ARG A 44 -2.37 -4.40 15.04
N GLU A 45 -2.46 -3.84 16.24
CA GLU A 45 -2.60 -2.39 16.45
C GLU A 45 -1.44 -1.61 15.83
N MET A 46 -0.20 -2.10 15.98
CA MET A 46 0.98 -1.48 15.35
C MET A 46 0.88 -1.50 13.82
N ARG A 47 0.42 -2.61 13.23
CA ARG A 47 0.20 -2.72 11.78
C ARG A 47 -0.95 -1.86 11.28
N GLU A 48 -2.05 -1.77 12.02
CA GLU A 48 -3.18 -0.89 11.71
C GLU A 48 -2.81 0.59 11.81
N MET A 49 -2.04 0.98 12.83
CA MET A 49 -1.47 2.32 12.92
C MET A 49 -0.50 2.61 11.77
N GLY A 50 0.32 1.61 11.39
CA GLY A 50 1.16 1.67 10.21
C GLY A 50 0.34 1.95 8.94
N TYR A 51 -0.73 1.19 8.70
CA TYR A 51 -1.63 1.44 7.57
C TYR A 51 -2.26 2.83 7.61
N ALA A 52 -2.78 3.27 8.76
CA ALA A 52 -3.42 4.57 8.88
C ALA A 52 -2.43 5.70 8.56
N ALA A 53 -1.18 5.57 9.02
CA ALA A 53 -0.10 6.50 8.67
C ALA A 53 0.22 6.46 7.18
N THR A 54 0.34 5.27 6.57
CA THR A 54 0.55 5.11 5.13
C THR A 54 -0.60 5.71 4.32
N LYS A 55 -1.86 5.46 4.69
CA LYS A 55 -3.05 6.00 4.02
C LYS A 55 -3.12 7.53 4.14
N GLN A 56 -2.77 8.06 5.31
CA GLN A 56 -2.68 9.50 5.52
C GLN A 56 -1.54 10.10 4.68
N GLU A 57 -0.38 9.46 4.62
CA GLU A 57 0.71 9.87 3.75
C GLU A 57 0.29 9.83 2.27
N ILE A 58 -0.43 8.78 1.86
CA ILE A 58 -0.97 8.66 0.50
C ILE A 58 -1.84 9.84 0.15
N SER A 59 -2.78 10.15 1.03
CA SER A 59 -3.69 11.27 0.86
C SER A 59 -2.98 12.63 0.87
N LEU A 60 -1.98 12.83 1.73
CA LEU A 60 -1.29 14.12 1.87
C LEU A 60 -0.29 14.38 0.74
N ARG A 61 0.39 13.34 0.26
CA ARG A 61 1.43 13.45 -0.76
C ARG A 61 0.93 13.22 -2.18
N GLY A 62 -0.33 12.81 -2.35
CA GLY A 62 -0.89 12.49 -3.66
C GLY A 62 -0.18 11.31 -4.34
N ILE A 63 0.38 10.37 -3.57
CA ILE A 63 1.06 9.18 -4.12
C ILE A 63 0.09 8.07 -4.57
N GLN A 64 -1.21 8.39 -4.64
CA GLN A 64 -2.18 7.51 -5.25
C GLN A 64 -1.94 7.48 -6.77
N THR A 65 -1.56 6.32 -7.28
CA THR A 65 -1.19 6.13 -8.67
C THR A 65 -2.42 5.81 -9.49
N ASP A 66 -2.59 6.52 -10.60
CA ASP A 66 -3.65 6.24 -11.56
C ASP A 66 -3.27 5.06 -12.46
N VAL A 67 -3.44 3.83 -11.95
CA VAL A 67 -3.07 2.61 -12.68
C VAL A 67 -4.15 2.26 -13.70
N ILE A 68 -3.73 2.04 -14.95
CA ILE A 68 -4.56 1.51 -16.05
C ILE A 68 -3.97 0.22 -16.58
N LEU A 69 -4.85 -0.64 -17.08
CA LEU A 69 -4.53 -1.90 -17.73
C LEU A 69 -4.06 -1.63 -19.16
N ASP A 70 -2.99 -2.28 -19.57
CA ASP A 70 -2.53 -2.25 -20.95
C ASP A 70 -3.21 -3.38 -21.74
N PRO A 71 -4.16 -3.08 -22.65
CA PRO A 71 -4.87 -4.12 -23.41
C PRO A 71 -3.93 -4.95 -24.27
N ASP A 72 -2.82 -4.34 -24.68
CA ASP A 72 -1.85 -4.97 -25.57
C ASP A 72 -1.12 -6.10 -24.79
N THR A 73 -0.95 -5.98 -23.46
CA THR A 73 -0.25 -6.97 -22.62
C THR A 73 -1.16 -8.07 -22.05
N ALA A 74 -2.48 -7.93 -22.21
CA ALA A 74 -3.45 -8.86 -21.69
C ALA A 74 -3.31 -10.25 -22.33
N ASN A 75 -3.59 -11.31 -21.57
CA ASN A 75 -3.66 -12.66 -22.14
C ASN A 75 -4.88 -12.80 -23.06
N ALA A 76 -4.80 -13.63 -24.11
CA ALA A 76 -5.88 -13.86 -25.07
C ALA A 76 -7.21 -14.29 -24.43
N ILE A 77 -7.17 -14.88 -23.22
CA ILE A 77 -8.37 -15.30 -22.47
C ILE A 77 -8.91 -14.22 -21.54
N LEU A 78 -8.41 -12.99 -21.60
CA LEU A 78 -8.80 -11.87 -20.76
C LEU A 78 -9.36 -10.73 -21.62
N LEU A 79 -10.46 -10.14 -21.15
CA LEU A 79 -11.07 -8.95 -21.69
C LEU A 79 -10.75 -7.77 -20.78
N VAL A 80 -10.15 -6.73 -21.35
CA VAL A 80 -9.95 -5.44 -20.69
C VAL A 80 -11.12 -4.52 -21.08
N SER A 81 -11.72 -3.86 -20.09
CA SER A 81 -12.80 -2.89 -20.33
C SER A 81 -12.31 -1.68 -21.12
N GLU A 82 -13.24 -0.97 -21.78
CA GLU A 82 -12.93 0.22 -22.59
C GLU A 82 -12.22 1.32 -21.80
N ASP A 83 -12.55 1.47 -20.52
CA ASP A 83 -11.91 2.41 -19.60
C ASP A 83 -10.53 1.95 -19.08
N GLN A 84 -10.06 0.76 -19.48
CA GLN A 84 -8.80 0.15 -19.08
C GLN A 84 -8.67 -0.05 -17.56
N ARG A 85 -9.78 -0.23 -16.83
CA ARG A 85 -9.76 -0.43 -15.37
C ARG A 85 -10.17 -1.81 -14.93
N SER A 86 -10.92 -2.53 -15.74
CA SER A 86 -11.49 -3.82 -15.36
C SER A 86 -10.96 -4.93 -16.24
N VAL A 87 -10.69 -6.08 -15.62
CA VAL A 87 -10.35 -7.30 -16.33
C VAL A 87 -11.37 -8.40 -16.01
N GLN A 88 -11.79 -9.11 -17.05
CA GLN A 88 -12.72 -10.23 -16.99
C GLN A 88 -12.22 -11.40 -17.83
N PRO A 89 -12.55 -12.65 -17.51
CA PRO A 89 -12.22 -13.77 -18.37
C PRO A 89 -13.12 -13.75 -19.62
N ALA A 90 -12.53 -14.02 -20.78
CA ALA A 90 -13.25 -14.24 -22.02
C ALA A 90 -13.83 -15.66 -22.05
N GLU A 91 -14.99 -15.86 -22.70
CA GLU A 91 -15.52 -17.21 -22.96
C GLU A 91 -14.66 -17.96 -23.98
N GLU A 92 -14.13 -17.24 -24.97
CA GLU A 92 -13.23 -17.77 -26.00
C GLU A 92 -11.96 -16.91 -26.09
N PRO A 93 -10.79 -17.49 -26.40
CA PRO A 93 -9.57 -16.73 -26.64
C PRO A 93 -9.74 -15.80 -27.85
N HIS A 94 -9.25 -14.56 -27.72
CA HIS A 94 -9.26 -13.58 -28.81
C HIS A 94 -7.88 -13.50 -29.47
N ASP A 95 -7.83 -13.12 -30.74
CA ASP A 95 -6.58 -12.94 -31.48
C ASP A 95 -5.81 -11.72 -30.95
N LEU A 96 -4.59 -11.96 -30.45
CA LEU A 96 -3.68 -10.90 -30.02
C LEU A 96 -2.58 -10.69 -31.06
N PRO A 97 -2.05 -9.45 -31.21
CA PRO A 97 -0.88 -9.19 -32.04
C PRO A 97 0.29 -10.06 -31.57
N ASP A 98 0.89 -10.82 -32.48
CA ASP A 98 1.92 -11.83 -32.19
C ASP A 98 3.32 -11.21 -31.94
N ASP A 99 3.43 -9.89 -31.74
CA ASP A 99 4.70 -9.16 -31.78
C ASP A 99 5.18 -8.69 -30.39
N PRO A 100 6.16 -9.36 -29.77
CA PRO A 100 6.75 -8.96 -28.49
C PRO A 100 7.90 -7.94 -28.63
N GLU A 101 8.37 -7.58 -29.85
CA GLU A 101 9.58 -6.75 -30.02
C GLU A 101 9.31 -5.23 -30.02
N GLY A 102 8.05 -4.80 -30.13
CA GLY A 102 7.64 -3.38 -30.17
C GLY A 102 6.98 -2.81 -28.91
N PHE A 103 6.82 -3.61 -27.85
CA PHE A 103 6.10 -3.19 -26.65
C PHE A 103 6.86 -2.17 -25.82
N GLU A 104 6.43 -0.92 -25.91
CA GLU A 104 6.78 0.14 -24.96
C GLU A 104 5.83 0.04 -23.76
N TRP A 105 6.31 -0.59 -22.69
CA TRP A 105 5.57 -0.80 -21.44
C TRP A 105 5.28 0.54 -20.77
N ARG A 106 4.02 1.01 -20.82
CA ARG A 106 3.68 2.40 -20.51
C ARG A 106 3.53 2.69 -19.01
N TYR A 107 3.46 1.67 -18.15
CA TYR A 107 2.99 1.83 -16.76
C TYR A 107 3.86 1.13 -15.70
N CYS A 108 5.18 1.35 -15.73
CA CYS A 108 6.05 0.90 -14.64
C CYS A 108 5.90 1.77 -13.39
N VAL A 109 5.95 1.15 -12.22
CA VAL A 109 5.95 1.82 -10.91
C VAL A 109 7.38 1.80 -10.32
N LEU A 110 7.85 2.99 -9.91
CA LEU A 110 9.16 3.22 -9.31
C LEU A 110 9.02 4.22 -8.16
N GLY A 111 9.60 3.90 -7.01
CA GLY A 111 9.43 4.69 -5.80
C GLY A 111 8.20 4.27 -5.01
N ARG A 112 7.49 5.24 -4.43
CA ARG A 112 6.36 4.99 -3.54
C ARG A 112 5.03 5.19 -4.24
N HIS A 113 4.22 4.13 -4.29
CA HIS A 113 2.97 4.09 -5.05
C HIS A 113 1.88 3.37 -4.29
N TYR A 114 0.64 3.81 -4.52
CA TYR A 114 -0.54 3.14 -3.98
C TYR A 114 -1.67 3.08 -4.99
N TRP A 115 -2.34 1.93 -5.07
CA TRP A 115 -3.60 1.80 -5.80
C TRP A 115 -4.51 0.80 -5.09
N GLU A 116 -5.81 0.90 -5.37
CA GLU A 116 -6.82 -0.01 -4.83
C GLU A 116 -7.44 -0.83 -5.97
N VAL A 117 -7.77 -2.07 -5.65
CA VAL A 117 -8.41 -3.01 -6.57
C VAL A 117 -9.67 -3.56 -5.91
N GLU A 118 -10.81 -3.32 -6.53
CA GLU A 118 -12.07 -3.94 -6.19
C GLU A 118 -12.09 -5.37 -6.73
N VAL A 119 -12.20 -6.32 -5.80
CA VAL A 119 -12.28 -7.77 -6.08
C VAL A 119 -13.72 -8.27 -5.95
N GLY A 120 -14.61 -7.48 -5.33
CA GLY A 120 -16.01 -7.81 -5.13
C GLY A 120 -16.21 -9.14 -4.38
N ASP A 121 -17.13 -9.96 -4.88
CA ASP A 121 -17.42 -11.30 -4.37
C ASP A 121 -16.68 -12.43 -5.10
N ARG A 122 -15.67 -12.09 -5.93
CA ARG A 122 -14.87 -13.08 -6.66
C ARG A 122 -14.20 -14.08 -5.70
N LYS A 123 -14.19 -15.36 -6.10
CA LYS A 123 -13.61 -16.45 -5.30
C LYS A 123 -12.15 -16.72 -5.60
N GLU A 124 -11.69 -16.28 -6.77
CA GLU A 124 -10.31 -16.44 -7.22
C GLU A 124 -9.79 -15.16 -7.90
N TRP A 125 -8.61 -14.76 -7.46
CA TRP A 125 -7.83 -13.65 -8.01
C TRP A 125 -6.43 -13.64 -7.41
N HIS A 126 -5.47 -13.12 -8.17
CA HIS A 126 -4.13 -12.78 -7.72
C HIS A 126 -3.76 -11.37 -8.19
N ILE A 127 -3.21 -10.57 -7.29
CA ILE A 127 -2.82 -9.18 -7.55
C ILE A 127 -1.49 -8.85 -6.88
N GLY A 128 -0.76 -7.89 -7.43
CA GLY A 128 0.47 -7.37 -6.84
C GLY A 128 1.34 -6.71 -7.90
N VAL A 129 2.65 -6.98 -7.85
CA VAL A 129 3.60 -6.47 -8.83
C VAL A 129 4.52 -7.56 -9.38
N CYS A 130 5.02 -7.36 -10.60
CA CYS A 130 6.03 -8.20 -11.23
C CYS A 130 7.20 -7.37 -11.78
N SER A 131 8.35 -8.01 -11.93
CA SER A 131 9.53 -7.41 -12.58
C SER A 131 9.41 -7.47 -14.10
N LYS A 132 9.87 -6.41 -14.79
CA LYS A 132 9.93 -6.29 -16.26
C LYS A 132 10.43 -7.54 -16.99
N ASN A 133 11.45 -8.21 -16.43
CA ASN A 133 12.11 -9.33 -17.10
C ASN A 133 11.25 -10.60 -17.16
N MET A 134 10.20 -10.70 -16.35
CA MET A 134 9.41 -11.92 -16.20
C MET A 134 8.20 -11.99 -17.12
N GLU A 135 7.66 -10.84 -17.51
CA GLU A 135 6.59 -10.74 -18.51
C GLU A 135 7.03 -11.19 -19.92
N ARG A 136 8.35 -11.21 -20.16
CA ARG A 136 8.97 -11.68 -21.42
C ARG A 136 9.11 -13.20 -21.54
N LYS A 137 8.90 -13.97 -20.46
CA LYS A 137 9.15 -15.42 -20.47
C LYS A 137 7.94 -16.19 -21.01
N LYS A 138 8.13 -16.91 -22.11
CA LYS A 138 7.16 -17.90 -22.61
C LYS A 138 7.14 -19.13 -21.69
N GLY A 139 5.94 -19.55 -21.29
CA GLY A 139 5.71 -20.80 -20.53
C GLY A 139 5.15 -20.59 -19.12
N TRP A 140 4.77 -21.68 -18.45
CA TRP A 140 4.23 -21.63 -17.09
C TRP A 140 5.34 -21.34 -16.08
N VAL A 141 5.30 -20.16 -15.47
CA VAL A 141 6.22 -19.76 -14.39
C VAL A 141 5.41 -19.63 -13.10
N LYS A 142 5.95 -20.21 -12.02
CA LYS A 142 5.34 -20.09 -10.69
C LYS A 142 5.48 -18.64 -10.20
N MET A 143 4.38 -18.03 -9.77
CA MET A 143 4.37 -16.67 -9.23
C MET A 143 5.00 -16.66 -7.83
N THR A 144 6.31 -16.42 -7.77
CA THR A 144 7.06 -16.30 -6.51
C THR A 144 8.05 -15.14 -6.60
N PRO A 145 8.51 -14.59 -5.46
CA PRO A 145 9.49 -13.51 -5.45
C PRO A 145 10.79 -13.86 -6.20
N GLU A 146 11.25 -15.11 -6.14
CA GLU A 146 12.44 -15.57 -6.86
C GLU A 146 12.26 -15.52 -8.38
N ASN A 147 11.01 -15.65 -8.83
CA ASN A 147 10.62 -15.49 -10.21
C ASN A 147 10.12 -14.07 -10.50
N GLY A 148 10.44 -13.09 -9.65
CA GLY A 148 10.10 -11.67 -9.84
C GLY A 148 8.62 -11.35 -9.72
N TYR A 149 7.85 -12.13 -8.96
CA TYR A 149 6.44 -11.85 -8.64
C TYR A 149 6.24 -11.66 -7.14
N TRP A 150 5.67 -10.52 -6.77
CA TRP A 150 5.26 -10.21 -5.40
C TRP A 150 3.75 -10.03 -5.39
N THR A 151 3.05 -11.15 -5.33
CA THR A 151 1.60 -11.19 -5.46
C THR A 151 0.96 -11.89 -4.29
N MET A 152 -0.20 -11.40 -3.88
CA MET A 152 -1.12 -12.13 -3.02
C MET A 152 -2.34 -12.56 -3.82
N GLY A 153 -3.06 -13.56 -3.34
CA GLY A 153 -4.32 -13.94 -3.94
C GLY A 153 -5.19 -14.71 -2.99
N LEU A 154 -6.42 -14.92 -3.42
CA LEU A 154 -7.39 -15.76 -2.74
C LEU A 154 -7.79 -16.88 -3.69
N THR A 155 -7.96 -18.08 -3.13
CA THR A 155 -8.51 -19.23 -3.85
C THR A 155 -9.58 -19.84 -2.96
N ASP A 156 -10.77 -20.03 -3.52
CA ASP A 156 -11.92 -20.68 -2.85
C ASP A 156 -12.40 -19.94 -1.58
N GLY A 157 -12.69 -18.64 -1.72
CA GLY A 157 -13.30 -17.85 -0.64
C GLY A 157 -13.58 -16.41 -1.06
N ASN A 158 -14.28 -15.63 -0.22
CA ASN A 158 -14.70 -14.26 -0.54
C ASN A 158 -14.41 -13.26 0.60
N LYS A 159 -13.19 -13.35 1.14
CA LYS A 159 -12.82 -12.65 2.39
C LYS A 159 -12.66 -11.14 2.25
N TYR A 160 -12.28 -10.65 1.07
CA TYR A 160 -11.97 -9.24 0.83
C TYR A 160 -12.87 -8.72 -0.29
N GLN A 161 -13.36 -7.49 -0.16
CA GLN A 161 -14.13 -6.80 -1.21
C GLN A 161 -13.26 -5.84 -2.00
N LYS A 162 -12.27 -5.24 -1.33
CA LYS A 162 -11.31 -4.33 -1.94
C LYS A 162 -9.93 -4.50 -1.29
N VAL A 163 -8.89 -4.48 -2.10
CA VAL A 163 -7.51 -4.62 -1.64
C VAL A 163 -6.68 -3.41 -2.08
N GLY A 164 -6.02 -2.78 -1.11
CA GLY A 164 -5.02 -1.74 -1.37
C GLY A 164 -3.64 -2.34 -1.49
N ILE A 165 -2.88 -1.91 -2.49
CA ILE A 165 -1.50 -2.33 -2.75
C ILE A 165 -0.60 -1.11 -2.57
N PHE A 166 0.35 -1.22 -1.65
CA PHE A 166 1.36 -0.20 -1.39
C PHE A 166 2.74 -0.74 -1.76
N LEU A 167 3.44 -0.01 -2.61
CA LEU A 167 4.83 -0.27 -2.99
C LEU A 167 5.69 0.83 -2.39
N ASP A 168 6.75 0.43 -1.70
CA ASP A 168 7.88 1.28 -1.37
C ASP A 168 9.14 0.64 -1.98
N TYR A 169 9.51 1.15 -3.16
CA TYR A 169 10.61 0.60 -3.94
C TYR A 169 11.96 0.76 -3.23
N GLU A 170 12.18 1.89 -2.56
CA GLU A 170 13.44 2.21 -1.89
C GLU A 170 13.71 1.31 -0.69
N THR A 171 12.68 0.99 0.10
CA THR A 171 12.80 0.11 1.28
C THR A 171 12.68 -1.38 0.92
N GLY A 172 12.21 -1.69 -0.29
CA GLY A 172 11.99 -3.06 -0.71
C GLY A 172 10.70 -3.67 -0.13
N GLU A 173 9.69 -2.85 0.13
CA GLU A 173 8.46 -3.27 0.79
C GLU A 173 7.26 -3.26 -0.16
N ILE A 174 6.47 -4.33 -0.10
CA ILE A 174 5.18 -4.42 -0.79
C ILE A 174 4.14 -4.89 0.21
N SER A 175 3.21 -4.00 0.54
CA SER A 175 2.19 -4.23 1.55
C SER A 175 0.79 -4.27 0.95
N PHE A 176 -0.03 -5.17 1.49
CA PHE A 176 -1.41 -5.37 1.09
C PHE A 176 -2.34 -5.14 2.26
N TYR A 177 -3.44 -4.45 1.99
CA TYR A 177 -4.42 -4.04 2.99
C TYR A 177 -5.83 -4.33 2.52
N ASN A 178 -6.70 -4.67 3.46
CA ASN A 178 -8.13 -4.67 3.20
C ASN A 178 -8.57 -3.21 3.14
N ALA A 179 -8.82 -2.69 1.94
CA ALA A 179 -9.14 -1.28 1.76
C ALA A 179 -10.53 -0.91 2.32
N THR A 180 -11.38 -1.91 2.61
CA THR A 180 -12.71 -1.71 3.21
C THR A 180 -12.63 -1.30 4.67
N ASP A 181 -11.84 -2.01 5.49
CA ASP A 181 -11.73 -1.76 6.94
C ASP A 181 -10.37 -1.17 7.35
N GLY A 182 -9.41 -1.12 6.43
CA GLY A 182 -8.06 -0.64 6.65
C GLY A 182 -7.14 -1.62 7.37
N SER A 183 -7.53 -2.88 7.53
CA SER A 183 -6.69 -3.86 8.19
C SER A 183 -5.52 -4.29 7.28
N HIS A 184 -4.36 -4.51 7.89
CA HIS A 184 -3.22 -5.12 7.22
C HIS A 184 -3.51 -6.59 6.87
N ILE A 185 -3.15 -6.99 5.65
CA ILE A 185 -3.26 -8.38 5.19
C ILE A 185 -1.88 -9.04 5.20
N TYR A 186 -0.92 -8.47 4.48
CA TYR A 186 0.39 -9.07 4.28
C TYR A 186 1.43 -8.05 3.82
N THR A 187 2.70 -8.28 4.11
CA THR A 187 3.82 -7.48 3.59
C THR A 187 4.97 -8.38 3.17
N PHE A 188 5.47 -8.18 1.95
CA PHE A 188 6.81 -8.61 1.55
C PHE A 188 7.82 -7.57 2.04
N LEU A 189 8.81 -8.03 2.81
CA LEU A 189 9.87 -7.18 3.36
C LEU A 189 11.20 -7.49 2.68
N HIS A 190 12.07 -6.48 2.62
CA HIS A 190 13.48 -6.61 2.20
C HIS A 190 13.64 -7.18 0.78
N ALA A 191 12.69 -6.92 -0.11
CA ALA A 191 12.83 -7.29 -1.50
C ALA A 191 13.89 -6.39 -2.16
N SER A 192 14.86 -7.00 -2.84
CA SER A 192 15.88 -6.26 -3.58
C SER A 192 15.41 -6.08 -5.02
N PHE A 193 14.83 -4.91 -5.31
CA PHE A 193 14.41 -4.57 -6.67
C PHE A 193 15.57 -4.02 -7.47
N SER A 194 15.80 -4.58 -8.66
CA SER A 194 16.85 -4.12 -9.59
C SER A 194 16.28 -3.60 -10.91
N GLU A 195 14.98 -3.76 -11.12
CA GLU A 195 14.26 -3.49 -12.36
C GLU A 195 12.98 -2.71 -12.05
N PRO A 196 12.41 -1.98 -13.03
CA PRO A 196 11.08 -1.44 -12.90
C PRO A 196 10.05 -2.55 -12.63
N LEU A 197 9.11 -2.25 -11.75
CA LEU A 197 8.01 -3.13 -11.40
C LEU A 197 6.76 -2.70 -12.17
N TYR A 198 5.85 -3.65 -12.39
CA TYR A 198 4.57 -3.42 -13.05
C TYR A 198 3.44 -3.99 -12.21
N PRO A 199 2.30 -3.31 -12.10
CA PRO A 199 1.09 -3.91 -11.55
C PRO A 199 0.73 -5.16 -12.33
N VAL A 200 0.44 -6.26 -11.62
CA VAL A 200 0.03 -7.52 -12.22
C VAL A 200 -1.31 -7.96 -11.67
N PHE A 201 -2.17 -8.42 -12.56
CA PHE A 201 -3.51 -8.88 -12.28
C PHE A 201 -3.70 -10.23 -12.95
N ARG A 202 -4.22 -11.21 -12.19
CA ARG A 202 -4.47 -12.55 -12.71
C ARG A 202 -5.78 -13.08 -12.16
N ILE A 203 -6.58 -13.63 -13.07
CA ILE A 203 -7.81 -14.35 -12.82
C ILE A 203 -7.79 -15.62 -13.68
N LEU A 204 -8.31 -16.71 -13.14
CA LEU A 204 -8.29 -18.04 -13.75
C LEU A 204 -9.70 -18.64 -13.88
N ILE A 205 -10.62 -18.23 -13.00
CA ILE A 205 -11.97 -18.76 -12.97
C ILE A 205 -12.94 -17.80 -13.65
N LEU A 206 -13.81 -18.36 -14.49
CA LEU A 206 -14.93 -17.66 -15.11
C LEU A 206 -15.99 -17.35 -14.04
N GLU A 207 -16.06 -16.09 -13.64
CA GLU A 207 -17.01 -15.55 -12.66
C GLU A 207 -17.55 -14.22 -13.19
N PRO A 208 -18.81 -13.85 -12.87
CA PRO A 208 -19.45 -12.67 -13.43
C PRO A 208 -18.85 -11.35 -12.93
N THR A 209 -18.24 -11.34 -11.76
CA THR A 209 -17.72 -10.13 -11.10
C THR A 209 -16.33 -9.80 -11.62
N ALA A 210 -16.07 -8.56 -12.04
CA ALA A 210 -14.76 -8.18 -12.59
C ALA A 210 -13.72 -7.96 -11.48
N LEU A 211 -12.45 -7.94 -11.88
CA LEU A 211 -11.40 -7.34 -11.07
C LEU A 211 -11.18 -5.90 -11.57
N THR A 212 -11.44 -4.90 -10.74
CA THR A 212 -11.52 -3.50 -11.17
C THR A 212 -10.58 -2.60 -10.38
N ILE A 213 -9.72 -1.85 -11.06
CA ILE A 213 -8.85 -0.84 -10.43
C ILE A 213 -9.68 0.37 -10.06
N CYS A 214 -9.62 0.79 -8.80
CA CYS A 214 -10.33 1.98 -8.34
C CYS A 214 -9.63 3.25 -8.87
N PRO A 215 -10.37 4.20 -9.45
CA PRO A 215 -9.80 5.44 -9.96
C PRO A 215 -9.27 6.32 -8.81
N THR A 216 -8.28 7.15 -9.14
CA THR A 216 -7.86 8.24 -8.25
C THR A 216 -8.96 9.31 -8.20
N PRO A 217 -9.35 9.82 -7.02
CA PRO A 217 -10.21 10.97 -6.94
C PRO A 217 -9.50 12.14 -7.62
N LYS A 218 -9.98 12.56 -8.80
CA LYS A 218 -9.50 13.79 -9.42
C LYS A 218 -10.00 14.94 -8.56
N GLU A 219 -9.11 15.75 -8.03
CA GLU A 219 -9.50 17.05 -7.50
C GLU A 219 -10.23 17.78 -8.63
N VAL A 220 -11.49 18.12 -8.40
CA VAL A 220 -12.25 18.98 -9.30
C VAL A 220 -11.58 20.34 -9.21
N GLU A 221 -10.67 20.65 -10.13
CA GLU A 221 -10.24 22.01 -10.40
C GLU A 221 -11.51 22.80 -10.76
N SER A 222 -12.07 23.49 -9.78
CA SER A 222 -13.04 24.53 -10.02
C SER A 222 -12.27 25.70 -10.63
N SER A 223 -12.12 25.67 -11.96
CA SER A 223 -11.70 26.85 -12.71
C SER A 223 -12.71 27.96 -12.45
N PRO A 224 -12.32 29.14 -11.94
CA PRO A 224 -13.21 30.27 -11.94
C PRO A 224 -13.38 30.72 -13.39
N ASP A 225 -14.60 30.63 -13.92
CA ASP A 225 -14.97 31.27 -15.18
C ASP A 225 -14.58 32.76 -15.13
N PRO A 226 -13.83 33.31 -16.10
CA PRO A 226 -13.45 34.71 -16.09
C PRO A 226 -14.57 35.67 -16.55
N ASP A 227 -15.76 35.17 -16.88
CA ASP A 227 -16.81 35.96 -17.52
C ASP A 227 -17.94 36.37 -16.56
N LEU A 228 -17.63 37.13 -15.51
CA LEU A 228 -18.60 38.01 -14.86
C LEU A 228 -17.91 39.29 -14.37
N MET A 229 -17.68 40.23 -15.27
CA MET A 229 -17.45 41.64 -14.93
C MET A 229 -18.79 42.33 -14.63
N PRO A 230 -19.01 42.91 -13.44
CA PRO A 230 -20.12 43.84 -13.23
C PRO A 230 -19.79 45.19 -13.87
N ASP A 231 -20.59 45.58 -14.86
CA ASP A 231 -20.62 46.91 -15.44
C ASP A 231 -21.11 47.94 -14.39
N HIS A 232 -20.25 48.88 -14.05
CA HIS A 232 -20.63 50.10 -13.35
C HIS A 232 -20.17 51.31 -14.17
N SER A 233 -20.91 51.57 -15.25
CA SER A 233 -20.85 52.81 -16.01
C SER A 233 -21.41 53.99 -15.20
N LEU A 234 -20.48 54.84 -14.79
CA LEU A 234 -20.50 56.28 -14.52
C LEU A 234 -21.82 57.06 -14.70
N GLU A 235 -22.31 57.67 -13.62
CA GLU A 235 -22.88 59.03 -13.66
C GLU A 235 -22.59 59.78 -12.35
N THR A 236 -21.88 60.92 -12.41
CA THR A 236 -22.22 62.14 -11.64
C THR A 236 -21.43 63.36 -12.17
N PRO A 237 -22.01 64.58 -12.11
CA PRO A 237 -21.60 65.70 -12.96
C PRO A 237 -20.55 66.65 -12.36
N VAL A 238 -19.94 67.41 -13.27
CA VAL A 238 -18.92 68.49 -13.15
C VAL A 238 -19.36 69.59 -12.15
N THR A 239 -18.51 70.21 -11.29
CA THR A 239 -17.54 71.32 -11.54
C THR A 239 -16.88 71.77 -10.18
N PRO A 240 -15.98 72.78 -10.08
CA PRO A 240 -14.54 72.61 -9.80
C PRO A 240 -14.02 73.36 -8.53
N GLY A 241 -12.75 73.15 -8.14
CA GLY A 241 -12.07 74.15 -7.29
C GLY A 241 -10.80 73.74 -6.55
N LEU A 242 -9.70 74.42 -6.93
CA LEU A 242 -8.52 74.82 -6.15
C LEU A 242 -7.48 73.81 -5.63
N ALA A 243 -6.29 73.94 -6.25
CA ALA A 243 -5.02 74.40 -5.66
C ALA A 243 -4.21 73.50 -4.71
N ASN A 244 -2.93 73.34 -5.12
CA ASN A 244 -1.71 73.20 -4.32
C ASN A 244 -1.57 71.92 -3.49
N GLU A 245 -0.40 71.36 -3.19
CA GLU A 245 1.00 71.55 -3.53
C GLU A 245 1.71 70.27 -2.98
N SER A 246 2.84 69.91 -3.58
CA SER A 246 4.03 69.29 -2.94
C SER A 246 3.90 68.10 -1.98
N GLY A 247 4.71 67.05 -2.22
CA GLY A 247 5.18 66.18 -1.15
C GLY A 247 5.74 64.83 -1.59
N GLU A 248 7.05 64.78 -1.79
CA GLU A 248 7.89 63.56 -1.78
C GLU A 248 7.62 62.70 -0.51
N ARG A 249 8.04 61.43 -0.33
CA ARG A 249 9.24 60.72 -0.77
C ARG A 249 9.13 59.23 -0.37
N GLN A 250 9.89 58.39 -1.07
CA GLN A 250 10.17 56.97 -0.79
C GLN A 250 10.86 56.69 0.56
N ALA A 251 10.62 55.48 1.08
CA ALA A 251 11.57 54.59 1.75
C ALA A 251 10.91 53.21 1.89
N GLU A 252 11.59 52.07 2.03
CA GLU A 252 12.82 51.50 1.49
C GLU A 252 12.74 50.01 1.84
N VAL A 253 13.38 49.16 1.05
CA VAL A 253 13.45 47.71 1.21
C VAL A 253 14.59 47.36 2.16
N THR A 254 14.44 46.35 3.02
CA THR A 254 15.61 45.55 3.45
C THR A 254 15.25 44.10 3.74
N SER A 255 15.83 43.23 2.91
CA SER A 255 15.88 41.77 2.99
C SER A 255 17.08 41.35 3.86
N LEU A 256 16.95 40.27 4.64
CA LEU A 256 18.04 39.69 5.44
C LEU A 256 18.41 38.29 4.91
N LEU A 257 19.64 38.16 4.42
CA LEU A 257 20.35 36.91 4.15
C LEU A 257 21.28 36.58 5.34
N LEU A 258 21.35 35.31 5.73
CA LEU A 258 22.30 34.76 6.71
C LEU A 258 23.60 34.27 6.01
N PRO A 259 24.77 34.32 6.68
CA PRO A 259 26.02 33.80 6.15
C PRO A 259 26.33 32.36 6.60
N ALA A 260 27.09 31.65 5.76
CA ALA A 260 27.69 30.33 6.01
C ALA A 260 29.19 30.45 6.29
N GLN A 261 29.79 29.39 6.88
CA GLN A 261 31.17 28.84 6.72
C GLN A 261 31.67 28.15 8.02
N PRO A 262 32.79 27.37 8.02
CA PRO A 262 33.28 26.33 7.09
C PRO A 262 33.80 25.05 7.83
N GLY A 263 34.30 24.06 7.08
CA GLY A 263 34.61 22.69 7.55
C GLY A 263 36.04 22.39 8.04
N ALA A 264 36.32 21.09 8.22
CA ALA A 264 37.65 20.51 8.45
C ALA A 264 37.73 19.03 7.98
N GLU A 265 38.84 18.72 7.29
CA GLU A 265 39.40 17.41 6.86
C GLU A 265 39.80 16.54 8.09
N GLY A 266 40.07 15.22 8.11
CA GLY A 266 40.13 14.10 7.16
C GLY A 266 40.76 12.85 7.86
N LEU A 267 40.23 11.63 7.56
CA LEU A 267 40.84 10.26 7.54
C LEU A 267 41.49 9.61 8.81
N PRO A 268 41.74 8.26 8.88
CA PRO A 268 41.50 7.17 7.92
C PRO A 268 40.85 5.85 8.45
N LEU A 269 40.61 4.96 7.48
CA LEU A 269 40.28 3.52 7.44
C LEU A 269 40.78 2.61 8.57
N HIS A 270 39.96 1.62 8.95
CA HIS A 270 40.45 0.29 9.33
C HIS A 270 39.48 -0.84 8.93
N ASN A 271 40.00 -1.75 8.10
CA ASN A 271 39.49 -3.09 7.80
C ASN A 271 39.46 -3.96 9.07
N ASN A 272 38.51 -4.88 9.18
CA ASN A 272 38.74 -6.24 9.69
C ASN A 272 37.61 -7.21 9.32
N GLN A 273 37.97 -8.19 8.48
CA GLN A 273 37.32 -9.49 8.33
C GLN A 273 37.50 -10.31 9.62
N SER A 274 36.53 -11.16 9.98
CA SER A 274 36.74 -12.46 10.66
C SER A 274 35.41 -13.24 10.72
N GLU A 275 35.26 -14.23 9.86
CA GLU A 275 34.51 -15.48 10.09
C GLU A 275 35.50 -16.52 10.65
N PRO A 276 35.08 -17.60 11.34
CA PRO A 276 34.11 -18.58 10.84
C PRO A 276 32.97 -18.95 11.79
#